data_AF-A0A9Q3BVZ0-F1
#
_entry.id   AF-A0A9Q3BVZ0-F1
#
_cell.length_a   1.000
_cell.length_b   1.000
_cell.length_c   1.000
_cell.angle_alpha   90.00
_cell.angle_beta   90.00
_cell.angle_gamma   90.00
#
_symmetry.space_group_name_H-M   'P 1'
#
loop_
_entity.id
_entity.type
_entity.pdbx_description
1 polymer ?
#
loop_
_entity_poly.entity_id
_entity_poly.type
_entity_poly.pdbx_seq_one_letter_code
_entity_poly.pdbx_strand_id
1 'polypeptide(L)'
;MNNQNFELPEDLKLSSTNYLQWKPRMKNLLTLFGYYHLITKTKTEEEATIADELDPRGREKAMAIFCLNCDVKVADQFIIKSNNNPSTFWEVVDKSFSPKSVQNQTKYLNEIFSFDLTSGQIDNNIKQIMSITRNLCSLIDNNKTKPSLLIDSMIAVWVIITLPSHLKLIVKMFLQNYNGTTNPPTLKHLWEEFRLYSQRQKHKNS
;
A
#
# COMPACT_ATOMS: atom_id res chain seq x y z
N MET A 1 3.26 31.83 -4.31
CA MET A 1 2.60 30.58 -4.75
C MET A 1 2.73 29.56 -3.62
N ASN A 2 1.61 28.98 -3.20
CA ASN A 2 1.49 28.16 -2.00
C ASN A 2 2.44 26.95 -2.00
N ASN A 3 3.04 26.67 -0.83
CA ASN A 3 3.79 25.45 -0.50
C ASN A 3 2.91 24.21 -0.70
N GLN A 4 2.78 23.72 -1.93
CA GLN A 4 2.31 22.36 -2.17
C GLN A 4 3.52 21.46 -1.96
N ASN A 5 3.49 20.70 -0.87
CA ASN A 5 4.59 19.85 -0.47
C ASN A 5 4.76 18.73 -1.53
N PHE A 6 5.78 18.86 -2.39
CA PHE A 6 6.13 17.85 -3.38
C PHE A 6 6.81 16.63 -2.76
N GLU A 7 7.12 16.70 -1.47
CA GLU A 7 7.98 15.77 -0.75
C GLU A 7 7.17 14.88 0.19
N LEU A 8 7.38 13.57 0.06
CA LEU A 8 6.92 12.57 0.99
C LEU A 8 7.75 12.64 2.28
N PRO A 9 7.17 12.28 3.44
CA PRO A 9 7.92 12.02 4.66
C PRO A 9 9.16 11.13 4.41
N GLU A 10 10.23 11.36 5.16
CA GLU A 10 11.53 10.69 4.94
C GLU A 10 11.41 9.16 4.95
N ASP A 11 10.58 8.60 5.83
CA ASP A 11 10.30 7.16 5.95
C ASP A 11 9.57 6.58 4.72
N LEU A 12 9.00 7.44 3.88
CA LEU A 12 8.23 7.10 2.69
C LEU A 12 8.95 7.40 1.37
N LYS A 13 10.13 8.04 1.39
CA LYS A 13 10.99 8.21 0.21
C LYS A 13 11.51 6.87 -0.29
N LEU A 14 11.71 6.72 -1.59
CA LEU A 14 12.11 5.44 -2.18
C LEU A 14 13.45 4.94 -1.61
N SER A 15 13.39 3.78 -0.98
CA SER A 15 14.52 3.01 -0.46
C SER A 15 14.50 1.58 -0.99
N SER A 16 15.49 0.78 -0.60
CA SER A 16 15.61 -0.63 -1.00
C SER A 16 14.45 -1.52 -0.56
N THR A 17 13.65 -1.09 0.43
CA THR A 17 12.65 -1.96 1.08
C THR A 17 11.21 -1.45 0.95
N ASN A 18 11.00 -0.20 0.55
CA ASN A 18 9.67 0.43 0.57
C ASN A 18 9.11 0.75 -0.82
N TYR A 19 9.76 0.33 -1.91
CA TYR A 19 9.33 0.57 -3.30
C TYR A 19 7.84 0.38 -3.52
N LEU A 20 7.31 -0.64 -2.88
CA LEU A 20 5.93 -1.06 -2.94
C LEU A 20 4.93 -0.11 -2.32
N GLN A 21 5.31 0.55 -1.24
CA GLN A 21 4.52 1.59 -0.62
C GLN A 21 4.75 2.94 -1.33
N TRP A 22 5.93 3.12 -1.92
CA TRP A 22 6.31 4.31 -2.68
C TRP A 22 5.59 4.41 -4.02
N LYS A 23 5.54 3.33 -4.82
CA LYS A 23 4.97 3.29 -6.18
C LYS A 23 3.55 3.87 -6.28
N PRO A 24 2.55 3.42 -5.48
CA PRO A 24 1.20 3.98 -5.57
C PRO A 24 1.15 5.45 -5.12
N ARG A 25 1.97 5.85 -4.14
CA ARG A 25 2.03 7.26 -3.69
C ARG A 25 2.63 8.16 -4.76
N MET A 26 3.71 7.72 -5.41
CA MET A 26 4.34 8.43 -6.50
C MET A 26 3.38 8.58 -7.68
N LYS A 27 2.64 7.52 -8.03
CA LYS A 27 1.58 7.59 -9.04
C LYS A 27 0.53 8.66 -8.69
N ASN A 28 0.07 8.70 -7.44
CA ASN A 28 -0.90 9.70 -6.99
C ASN A 28 -0.33 11.12 -7.03
N LEU A 29 0.91 11.33 -6.60
CA LEU A 29 1.59 12.62 -6.68
C LEU A 29 1.69 13.11 -8.12
N LEU A 30 2.20 12.27 -9.03
CA LEU A 30 2.31 12.62 -10.45
C LEU A 30 0.95 12.88 -11.09
N THR A 31 -0.10 12.17 -10.67
CA THR A 31 -1.48 12.43 -11.15
C THR A 31 -1.99 13.77 -10.65
N LEU A 32 -1.80 14.06 -9.37
CA LEU A 32 -2.23 15.31 -8.72
C LEU A 32 -1.60 16.53 -9.40
N PHE A 33 -0.33 16.42 -9.78
CA PHE A 33 0.40 17.49 -10.48
C PHE A 33 0.27 17.43 -12.01
N GLY A 34 -0.56 16.54 -12.55
CA GLY A 34 -0.82 16.44 -13.98
C GLY A 34 0.31 15.82 -14.81
N TYR A 35 1.36 15.27 -14.20
CA TYR A 35 2.55 14.71 -14.86
C TYR A 35 2.50 13.19 -15.09
N TYR A 36 1.46 12.50 -14.62
CA TYR A 36 1.34 11.04 -14.78
C TYR A 36 1.36 10.59 -16.25
N HIS A 37 0.84 11.39 -17.17
CA HIS A 37 0.86 11.07 -18.60
C HIS A 37 2.28 10.98 -19.18
N LEU A 38 3.25 11.72 -18.61
CA LEU A 38 4.65 11.69 -19.04
C LEU A 38 5.32 10.35 -18.73
N ILE A 39 4.77 9.57 -17.79
CA ILE A 39 5.31 8.26 -17.42
C ILE A 39 4.58 7.11 -18.11
N THR A 40 3.28 7.24 -18.35
CA THR A 40 2.47 6.20 -18.97
C THR A 40 2.46 6.22 -20.50
N LYS A 41 2.96 7.30 -21.13
CA LYS A 41 2.91 7.49 -22.60
C LYS A 41 1.49 7.29 -23.16
N THR A 42 0.47 7.64 -22.37
CA THR A 42 -0.95 7.37 -22.70
C THR A 42 -1.56 8.42 -23.63
N LYS A 43 -0.85 9.51 -23.91
CA LYS A 43 -1.28 10.55 -24.83
C LYS A 43 -0.89 10.21 -26.26
N THR A 44 -1.68 10.67 -27.23
CA THR A 44 -1.26 10.68 -28.64
C THR A 44 -0.10 11.66 -28.85
N GLU A 45 0.63 11.56 -29.97
CA GLU A 45 1.73 12.49 -30.28
C GLU A 45 1.26 13.96 -30.33
N GLU A 46 0.06 14.20 -30.86
CA GLU A 46 -0.56 15.53 -30.90
C GLU A 46 -0.87 16.05 -29.49
N GLU A 47 -1.48 15.23 -28.64
CA GLU A 47 -1.79 15.59 -27.24
C GLU A 47 -0.53 15.81 -26.40
N ALA A 48 0.54 15.06 -26.69
CA ALA A 48 1.84 15.23 -26.03
C ALA A 48 2.49 16.55 -26.46
N THR A 49 2.43 16.89 -27.75
CA THR A 49 2.97 18.14 -28.30
C THR A 49 2.28 19.35 -27.68
N ILE A 50 0.94 19.38 -27.66
CA ILE A 50 0.16 20.45 -27.03
C ILE A 50 0.51 20.57 -25.53
N ALA A 51 0.68 19.45 -24.84
CA ALA A 51 1.02 19.47 -23.42
C ALA A 51 2.44 19.99 -23.16
N ASP A 52 3.41 19.64 -24.01
CA ASP A 52 4.78 20.14 -23.94
C ASP A 52 4.83 21.66 -24.25
N GLU A 53 3.98 22.17 -25.15
CA GLU A 53 3.83 23.62 -25.38
C GLU A 53 3.24 24.37 -24.18
N LEU A 54 2.23 23.78 -23.53
CA LEU A 54 1.56 24.37 -22.36
C LEU A 54 2.42 24.34 -21.09
N ASP A 55 3.29 23.35 -20.92
CA ASP A 55 4.28 23.28 -19.84
C ASP A 55 5.65 22.80 -20.35
N PRO A 56 6.47 23.70 -20.94
CA PRO A 56 7.79 23.35 -21.49
C PRO A 56 8.75 22.76 -20.45
N ARG A 57 8.49 23.01 -19.16
CA ARG A 57 9.27 22.48 -18.03
C ARG A 57 8.61 21.29 -17.34
N GLY A 58 7.54 20.73 -17.91
CA GLY A 58 6.80 19.62 -17.31
C GLY A 58 7.68 18.39 -17.06
N ARG A 59 8.60 18.09 -17.98
CA ARG A 59 9.57 17.00 -17.83
C ARG A 59 10.55 17.24 -16.68
N GLU A 60 11.08 18.46 -16.56
CA GLU A 60 11.98 18.85 -15.46
C GLU A 60 11.26 18.79 -14.11
N LYS A 61 10.02 19.26 -14.03
CA LYS A 61 9.20 19.21 -12.81
C LYS A 61 8.86 17.78 -12.42
N ALA A 62 8.51 16.92 -13.38
CA ALA A 62 8.28 15.50 -13.12
C ALA A 62 9.55 14.80 -12.59
N MET A 63 10.72 15.12 -13.16
CA MET A 63 12.00 14.64 -12.66
C MET A 63 12.29 15.16 -11.25
N ALA A 64 12.04 16.44 -10.97
CA ALA A 64 12.23 17.01 -9.64
C ALA A 64 11.35 16.29 -8.60
N ILE A 65 10.09 15.99 -8.94
CA ILE A 65 9.20 15.19 -8.09
C ILE A 65 9.81 13.80 -7.82
N PHE A 66 10.35 13.13 -8.84
CA PHE A 66 11.03 11.85 -8.61
C PHE A 66 12.22 11.98 -7.67
N CYS A 67 13.09 12.97 -7.90
CA CYS A 67 14.33 13.15 -7.14
C CYS A 67 14.04 13.48 -5.67
N LEU A 68 13.09 14.38 -5.40
CA LEU A 68 12.69 14.75 -4.04
C LEU A 68 12.14 13.59 -3.23
N ASN A 69 11.59 12.58 -3.91
CA ASN A 69 10.90 11.46 -3.28
C ASN A 69 11.68 10.15 -3.35
N CYS A 70 12.96 10.21 -3.70
CA CYS A 70 13.89 9.09 -3.62
C CYS A 70 14.97 9.38 -2.58
N ASP A 71 15.56 8.33 -2.01
CA ASP A 71 16.86 8.48 -1.37
C ASP A 71 17.86 9.10 -2.38
N VAL A 72 18.71 10.02 -1.93
CA VAL A 72 19.64 10.77 -2.80
C VAL A 72 20.49 9.81 -3.65
N LYS A 73 20.99 8.72 -3.08
CA LYS A 73 21.81 7.73 -3.80
C LYS A 73 21.02 6.98 -4.87
N VAL A 74 19.74 6.72 -4.58
CA VAL A 74 18.79 6.10 -5.50
C VAL A 74 18.49 7.07 -6.65
N ALA A 75 18.18 8.34 -6.33
CA ALA A 75 17.91 9.37 -7.32
C ALA A 75 19.07 9.53 -8.31
N ASP A 76 20.29 9.77 -7.81
CA ASP A 76 21.48 9.99 -8.63
C ASP A 76 21.74 8.83 -9.60
N GLN A 77 21.62 7.59 -9.11
CA GLN A 77 21.82 6.40 -9.93
C GLN A 77 20.78 6.30 -11.07
N PHE A 78 19.52 6.61 -10.78
CA PHE A 78 18.44 6.46 -11.75
C PHE A 78 18.32 7.64 -12.72
N ILE A 79 18.71 8.85 -12.33
CA ILE A 79 18.81 10.01 -13.24
C ILE A 79 19.78 9.71 -14.38
N ILE A 80 20.97 9.20 -14.07
CA ILE A 80 22.00 8.86 -15.07
C ILE A 80 21.47 7.77 -16.01
N LYS A 81 20.90 6.70 -15.46
CA LYS A 81 20.36 5.58 -16.26
C LYS A 81 19.16 5.96 -17.12
N SER A 82 18.40 6.97 -16.72
CA SER A 82 17.19 7.41 -17.42
C SER A 82 17.45 8.54 -18.41
N ASN A 83 18.68 9.06 -18.50
CA ASN A 83 19.00 10.24 -19.28
C ASN A 83 18.03 11.41 -19.01
N ASN A 84 17.69 11.60 -17.72
CA ASN A 84 16.75 12.62 -17.26
C ASN A 84 15.34 12.56 -17.89
N ASN A 85 14.91 11.38 -18.36
CA ASN A 85 13.57 11.17 -18.94
C ASN A 85 12.61 10.56 -17.90
N PRO A 86 11.46 11.20 -17.58
CA PRO A 86 10.51 10.69 -16.59
C PRO A 86 9.97 9.28 -16.87
N SER A 87 9.68 8.95 -18.13
CA SER A 87 9.19 7.62 -18.51
C SER A 87 10.28 6.56 -18.32
N THR A 88 11.49 6.84 -18.80
CA THR A 88 12.61 5.92 -18.63
C THR A 88 12.99 5.78 -17.15
N PHE A 89 12.92 6.86 -16.36
CA PHE A 89 13.16 6.82 -14.93
C PHE A 89 12.18 5.86 -14.24
N TRP A 90 10.88 6.02 -14.50
CA TRP A 90 9.84 5.14 -13.97
C TRP A 90 10.08 3.68 -14.35
N GLU A 91 10.39 3.40 -15.62
CA GLU A 91 10.66 2.05 -16.10
C GLU A 91 11.88 1.41 -15.43
N VAL A 92 12.98 2.16 -15.26
CA VAL A 92 14.21 1.64 -14.64
C VAL A 92 14.01 1.39 -13.14
N VAL A 93 13.30 2.30 -12.45
CA VAL A 93 12.91 2.09 -11.04
C VAL A 93 12.04 0.86 -10.91
N ASP A 94 11.00 0.71 -11.75
CA ASP A 94 10.10 -0.44 -11.67
C ASP A 94 10.83 -1.77 -11.92
N LYS A 95 11.69 -1.83 -12.95
CA LYS A 95 12.52 -3.01 -13.22
C LYS A 95 13.48 -3.34 -12.08
N SER A 96 14.03 -2.34 -11.40
CA SER A 96 15.04 -2.53 -10.37
C SER A 96 14.46 -3.00 -9.03
N PHE A 97 13.23 -2.60 -8.71
CA PHE A 97 12.61 -2.89 -7.42
C PHE A 97 11.42 -3.84 -7.48
N SER A 98 10.77 -4.03 -8.63
CA SER A 98 9.66 -4.99 -8.78
C SER A 98 10.07 -6.43 -8.47
N PRO A 99 11.24 -6.97 -8.88
CA PRO A 99 11.66 -8.30 -8.46
C PRO A 99 11.87 -8.43 -6.94
N LYS A 100 12.44 -7.39 -6.31
CA LYS A 100 12.58 -7.28 -4.84
C LYS A 100 11.23 -7.17 -4.15
N SER A 101 10.21 -6.72 -4.88
CA SER A 101 8.85 -6.58 -4.37
C SER A 101 8.15 -7.93 -4.14
N VAL A 102 8.44 -8.94 -4.95
CA VAL A 102 7.96 -10.33 -4.71
C VAL A 102 8.59 -10.88 -3.43
N GLN A 103 9.89 -10.64 -3.21
CA GLN A 103 10.56 -10.97 -1.95
C GLN A 103 9.93 -10.21 -0.76
N ASN A 104 9.50 -8.95 -0.98
CA ASN A 104 8.79 -8.17 0.02
C ASN A 104 7.36 -8.68 0.29
N GLN A 105 6.67 -9.31 -0.67
CA GLN A 105 5.38 -9.96 -0.41
C GLN A 105 5.53 -11.12 0.58
N THR A 106 6.55 -11.96 0.39
CA THR A 106 6.92 -13.01 1.35
C THR A 106 7.32 -12.40 2.70
N LYS A 107 8.06 -11.29 2.71
CA LYS A 107 8.38 -10.56 3.95
C LYS A 107 7.12 -10.12 4.70
N TYR A 108 6.15 -9.49 4.02
CA TYR A 108 4.90 -9.06 4.66
C TYR A 108 4.07 -10.23 5.17
N LEU A 109 3.98 -11.34 4.43
CA LEU A 109 3.31 -12.54 4.90
C LEU A 109 4.01 -13.14 6.13
N ASN A 110 5.34 -13.22 6.12
CA ASN A 110 6.12 -13.70 7.26
C ASN A 110 5.94 -12.80 8.48
N GLU A 111 5.91 -11.48 8.28
CA GLU A 111 5.66 -10.51 9.34
C GLU A 111 4.26 -10.70 9.94
N ILE A 112 3.22 -10.81 9.09
CA ILE A 112 1.85 -11.10 9.51
C ILE A 112 1.77 -12.40 10.32
N PHE A 113 2.35 -13.49 9.83
CA PHE A 113 2.28 -14.80 10.47
C PHE A 113 3.24 -14.97 11.66
N SER A 114 4.14 -14.02 11.90
CA SER A 114 5.00 -13.99 13.09
C SER A 114 4.33 -13.39 14.33
N PHE A 115 3.17 -12.74 14.18
CA PHE A 115 2.45 -12.17 15.30
C PHE A 115 1.94 -13.25 16.26
N ASP A 116 2.34 -13.13 17.53
CA ASP A 116 1.76 -13.92 18.61
C ASP A 116 0.44 -13.28 19.07
N LEU A 117 -0.66 -13.84 18.58
CA LEU A 117 -2.02 -13.45 18.96
C LEU A 117 -2.48 -14.08 20.28
N THR A 118 -1.65 -14.90 20.92
CA THR A 118 -1.99 -15.52 22.22
C THR A 118 -1.68 -14.63 23.42
N SER A 119 -0.86 -13.59 23.22
CA SER A 119 -0.40 -12.64 24.24
C SER A 119 -1.37 -11.47 24.47
N GLY A 120 -1.25 -10.75 25.60
CA GLY A 120 -2.18 -9.70 26.05
C GLY A 120 -2.23 -8.39 25.25
N GLN A 121 -1.69 -8.33 24.02
CA GLN A 121 -1.67 -7.13 23.18
C GLN A 121 -2.45 -7.29 21.86
N ILE A 122 -3.51 -8.09 21.90
CA ILE A 122 -4.30 -8.50 20.71
C ILE A 122 -4.82 -7.32 19.91
N ASP A 123 -5.31 -6.26 20.56
CA ASP A 123 -5.82 -5.07 19.87
C ASP A 123 -4.74 -4.36 19.04
N ASN A 124 -3.52 -4.26 19.56
CA ASN A 124 -2.40 -3.64 18.84
C ASN A 124 -1.90 -4.56 17.72
N ASN A 125 -1.82 -5.87 17.98
CA ASN A 125 -1.37 -6.85 17.01
C ASN A 125 -2.34 -6.90 15.80
N ILE A 126 -3.66 -6.92 16.03
CA ILE A 126 -4.65 -6.89 14.94
C ILE A 126 -4.52 -5.60 14.11
N LYS A 127 -4.35 -4.43 14.74
CA LYS A 127 -4.15 -3.16 14.00
C LYS A 127 -2.87 -3.19 13.14
N GLN A 128 -1.79 -3.74 13.66
CA GLN A 128 -0.53 -3.88 12.90
C GLN A 128 -0.71 -4.85 11.74
N ILE A 129 -1.31 -6.03 11.97
CA ILE A 129 -1.65 -7.00 10.93
C ILE A 129 -2.51 -6.35 9.83
N MET A 130 -3.52 -5.57 10.19
CA MET A 130 -4.33 -4.81 9.23
C MET A 130 -3.51 -3.84 8.40
N SER A 131 -2.59 -3.11 9.02
CA SER A 131 -1.74 -2.16 8.32
C SER A 131 -0.79 -2.86 7.34
N ILE A 132 -0.15 -3.95 7.78
CA ILE A 132 0.77 -4.74 6.96
C ILE A 132 0.00 -5.41 5.81
N THR A 133 -1.20 -5.93 6.09
CA THR A 133 -2.06 -6.54 5.07
C THR A 133 -2.50 -5.53 4.03
N ARG A 134 -2.88 -4.31 4.44
CA ARG A 134 -3.18 -3.22 3.49
C ARG A 134 -1.97 -2.91 2.60
N ASN A 135 -0.77 -2.88 3.17
CA ASN A 135 0.46 -2.70 2.41
C ASN A 135 0.63 -3.84 1.41
N LEU A 136 0.52 -5.11 1.83
CA LEU A 136 0.58 -6.29 0.96
C LEU A 136 -0.47 -6.27 -0.16
N CYS A 137 -1.72 -5.96 0.16
CA CYS A 137 -2.83 -5.91 -0.79
C CYS A 137 -2.65 -4.80 -1.83
N SER A 138 -2.01 -3.69 -1.49
CA SER A 138 -1.70 -2.60 -2.44
C SER A 138 -0.69 -3.00 -3.52
N LEU A 139 0.00 -4.12 -3.34
CA LEU A 139 1.06 -4.61 -4.24
C LEU A 139 0.55 -5.54 -5.33
N ILE A 140 -0.71 -5.94 -5.19
CA ILE A 140 -1.31 -7.01 -5.96
C ILE A 140 -2.14 -6.37 -7.05
N ASP A 141 -1.88 -6.76 -8.28
CA ASP A 141 -2.70 -6.33 -9.40
C ASP A 141 -4.11 -6.92 -9.25
N ASN A 142 -5.07 -6.03 -9.01
CA ASN A 142 -6.48 -6.37 -8.82
C ASN A 142 -7.31 -6.31 -10.11
N ASN A 143 -6.70 -6.04 -11.27
CA ASN A 143 -7.42 -5.68 -12.49
C ASN A 143 -8.28 -6.82 -13.07
N LYS A 144 -8.05 -8.09 -12.71
CA LYS A 144 -8.82 -9.23 -13.25
C LYS A 144 -9.56 -10.07 -12.21
N THR A 145 -8.95 -10.35 -11.06
CA THR A 145 -9.47 -11.38 -10.13
C THR A 145 -9.58 -10.90 -8.67
N LYS A 146 -9.43 -9.59 -8.41
CA LYS A 146 -9.35 -9.00 -7.06
C LYS A 146 -8.57 -9.87 -6.04
N PRO A 147 -7.34 -10.35 -6.35
CA PRO A 147 -6.64 -11.27 -5.45
C PRO A 147 -6.33 -10.65 -4.09
N SER A 148 -6.29 -9.32 -3.97
CA SER A 148 -6.12 -8.66 -2.68
C SER A 148 -7.27 -8.95 -1.71
N LEU A 149 -8.50 -9.08 -2.20
CA LEU A 149 -9.65 -9.39 -1.35
C LEU A 149 -9.55 -10.81 -0.80
N LEU A 150 -9.11 -11.75 -1.64
CA LEU A 150 -8.87 -13.14 -1.22
C LEU A 150 -7.79 -13.21 -0.14
N ILE A 151 -6.68 -12.49 -0.33
CA ILE A 151 -5.57 -12.47 0.63
C ILE A 151 -5.98 -11.84 1.96
N ASP A 152 -6.66 -10.69 1.93
CA ASP A 152 -7.21 -10.09 3.15
C ASP A 152 -8.13 -11.07 3.90
N SER A 153 -8.92 -11.84 3.15
CA SER A 153 -9.83 -12.83 3.72
C SER A 153 -9.10 -14.03 4.31
N MET A 154 -8.08 -14.55 3.63
CA MET A 154 -7.24 -15.63 4.15
C MET A 154 -6.54 -15.21 5.45
N ILE A 155 -6.04 -13.98 5.52
CA ILE A 155 -5.40 -13.45 6.73
C ILE A 155 -6.44 -13.29 7.85
N ALA A 156 -7.65 -12.80 7.54
CA ALA A 156 -8.74 -12.72 8.51
C ALA A 156 -9.10 -14.08 9.11
N VAL A 157 -9.19 -15.14 8.27
CA VAL A 157 -9.43 -16.51 8.72
C VAL A 157 -8.27 -17.03 9.58
N TRP A 158 -7.03 -16.75 9.21
CA TRP A 158 -5.87 -17.14 10.02
C TRP A 158 -5.90 -16.47 11.40
N VAL A 159 -6.20 -15.16 11.48
CA VAL A 159 -6.37 -14.46 12.76
C VAL A 159 -7.44 -15.17 13.58
N ILE A 160 -8.61 -15.45 12.99
CA ILE A 160 -9.72 -16.15 13.65
C ILE A 160 -9.29 -17.48 14.29
N ILE A 161 -8.53 -18.30 13.56
CA ILE A 161 -8.08 -19.62 14.02
C ILE A 161 -7.04 -19.50 15.15
N THR A 162 -6.20 -18.47 15.11
CA THR A 162 -5.05 -18.28 16.01
C THR A 162 -5.44 -17.59 17.33
N LEU A 163 -6.65 -17.04 17.43
CA LEU A 163 -7.10 -16.36 18.64
C LEU A 163 -7.19 -17.28 19.87
N PRO A 164 -6.91 -16.72 21.07
CA PRO A 164 -7.16 -17.40 22.35
C PRO A 164 -8.58 -17.91 22.50
N SER A 165 -8.73 -19.01 23.24
CA SER A 165 -10.03 -19.63 23.53
C SER A 165 -11.05 -18.65 24.13
N HIS A 166 -10.64 -17.76 25.02
CA HIS A 166 -11.52 -16.77 25.65
C HIS A 166 -12.10 -15.73 24.66
N LEU A 167 -11.48 -15.56 23.48
CA LEU A 167 -11.95 -14.66 22.42
C LEU A 167 -12.68 -15.40 21.30
N LYS A 168 -12.73 -16.74 21.32
CA LYS A 168 -13.48 -17.53 20.33
C LYS A 168 -14.99 -17.25 20.37
N LEU A 169 -15.51 -16.68 21.46
CA LEU A 169 -16.89 -16.21 21.49
C LEU A 169 -17.13 -15.07 20.49
N ILE A 170 -16.17 -14.15 20.33
CA ILE A 170 -16.23 -13.06 19.33
C ILE A 170 -16.27 -13.64 17.93
N VAL A 171 -15.42 -14.64 17.66
CA VAL A 171 -15.40 -15.38 16.39
C VAL A 171 -16.76 -16.00 16.10
N LYS A 172 -17.39 -16.64 17.09
CA LYS A 172 -18.70 -17.25 16.91
C LYS A 172 -19.76 -16.22 16.54
N MET A 173 -19.78 -15.06 17.21
CA MET A 173 -20.69 -13.96 16.89
C MET A 173 -20.42 -13.41 15.49
N PHE A 174 -19.15 -13.21 15.13
CA PHE A 174 -18.75 -12.77 13.80
C PHE A 174 -19.26 -13.73 12.72
N LEU A 175 -18.98 -15.03 12.84
CA LEU A 175 -19.42 -16.04 11.85
C LEU A 175 -20.94 -16.12 11.74
N GLN A 176 -21.67 -15.97 12.85
CA GLN A 176 -23.14 -15.91 12.83
C GLN A 176 -23.67 -14.69 12.06
N ASN A 177 -23.07 -13.52 12.27
CA ASN A 177 -23.42 -12.31 11.52
C ASN A 177 -23.02 -12.44 10.03
N TYR A 178 -21.99 -13.23 9.74
CA TYR A 178 -21.43 -13.36 8.40
C TYR A 178 -22.13 -14.39 7.51
N ASN A 179 -22.79 -15.40 8.09
CA ASN A 179 -23.48 -16.50 7.39
C ASN A 179 -24.58 -16.05 6.41
N GLY A 180 -24.98 -14.78 6.40
CA GLY A 180 -25.94 -14.20 5.45
C GLY A 180 -25.33 -13.37 4.31
N THR A 181 -24.00 -13.26 4.23
CA THR A 181 -23.32 -12.38 3.26
C THR A 181 -22.59 -13.17 2.18
N THR A 182 -22.63 -12.67 0.93
CA THR A 182 -21.93 -13.28 -0.22
C THR A 182 -20.47 -12.86 -0.33
N ASN A 183 -20.06 -11.81 0.41
CA ASN A 183 -18.69 -11.33 0.40
C ASN A 183 -17.83 -12.18 1.34
N PRO A 184 -16.51 -12.34 1.11
CA PRO A 184 -15.64 -13.07 2.02
C PRO A 184 -15.24 -12.21 3.24
N PRO A 185 -15.02 -12.82 4.43
CA PRO A 185 -14.73 -12.11 5.67
C PRO A 185 -13.44 -11.32 5.54
N THR A 186 -13.41 -10.06 6.00
CA THR A 186 -12.24 -9.18 5.89
C THR A 186 -11.66 -8.87 7.27
N LEU A 187 -10.39 -8.48 7.32
CA LEU A 187 -9.77 -8.02 8.58
C LEU A 187 -10.49 -6.80 9.16
N LYS A 188 -11.06 -5.95 8.30
CA LYS A 188 -11.86 -4.80 8.73
C LYS A 188 -13.10 -5.25 9.50
N HIS A 189 -13.87 -6.20 8.95
CA HIS A 189 -15.07 -6.71 9.62
C HIS A 189 -14.71 -7.35 10.97
N LEU A 190 -13.62 -8.13 11.01
CA LEU A 190 -13.15 -8.76 12.23
C LEU A 190 -12.78 -7.72 13.30
N TRP A 191 -12.04 -6.67 12.92
CA TRP A 191 -11.65 -5.58 13.83
C TRP A 191 -12.84 -4.82 14.40
N GLU A 192 -13.88 -4.59 13.60
CA GLU A 192 -15.10 -3.92 14.08
C GLU A 192 -15.82 -4.73 15.17
N GLU A 193 -15.92 -6.06 15.01
CA GLU A 193 -16.48 -6.94 16.04
C GLU A 193 -15.63 -6.96 17.31
N PHE A 194 -14.29 -7.00 17.17
CA PHE A 194 -13.38 -6.89 18.31
C PHE A 194 -13.60 -5.60 19.10
N ARG A 195 -13.68 -4.47 18.40
CA ARG A 195 -13.93 -3.16 19.02
C ARG A 195 -15.25 -3.14 19.77
N LEU A 196 -16.31 -3.68 19.18
CA LEU A 196 -17.64 -3.76 19.80
C LEU A 196 -17.63 -4.65 21.05
N TYR A 197 -16.95 -5.80 21.00
CA TYR A 197 -16.82 -6.68 22.15
C TYR A 197 -16.06 -5.99 23.31
N SER A 198 -14.92 -5.37 23.03
CA SER A 198 -14.13 -4.66 24.05
C SER A 198 -14.93 -3.53 24.70
N GLN A 199 -15.77 -2.81 23.94
CA GLN A 199 -16.69 -1.81 24.49
C GLN A 199 -17.74 -2.44 25.43
N ARG A 200 -18.35 -3.57 25.02
CA ARG A 200 -19.35 -4.27 25.84
C ARG A 200 -18.78 -4.81 27.15
N GLN A 201 -17.53 -5.28 27.15
CA GLN A 201 -16.88 -5.77 28.37
C GLN A 201 -16.57 -4.63 29.35
N LYS A 202 -16.14 -3.47 28.85
CA LYS A 202 -15.93 -2.28 29.69
C LYS A 202 -17.23 -1.81 30.36
N HIS A 203 -18.36 -1.88 29.66
CA HIS A 203 -19.67 -1.54 30.23
C HIS A 203 -20.19 -2.55 31.25
N LYS A 204 -19.75 -3.82 31.22
CA LYS A 204 -20.17 -4.84 32.20
C LYS A 204 -19.36 -4.81 33.50
N ASN A 205 -18.17 -4.22 33.47
CA ASN A 205 -17.24 -4.17 34.60
C ASN A 205 -17.17 -2.77 35.25
N SER A 206 -18.09 -1.87 34.87
CA SER A 206 -18.23 -0.51 35.41
C SER A 206 -19.55 -0.38 36.14
#